data_AF-W6NJF4-F1
#
_entry.id   AF-W6NJF4-F1
#
_cell.length_a   1.000
_cell.length_b   1.000
_cell.length_c   1.000
_cell.angle_alpha   90.00
_cell.angle_beta   90.00
_cell.angle_gamma   90.00
#
_symmetry.space_group_name_H-M   'P 1'
#
loop_
_entity.id
_entity.type
_entity.pdbx_description
1 polymer ?
#
loop_
_entity_poly.entity_id
_entity_poly.type
_entity_poly.pdbx_seq_one_letter_code
_entity_poly.pdbx_strand_id
1 'polypeptide(L)'
;MILYLLNAKIDYRWFYGSYSYSKLSSNTICPQYMIRLFTYILAIGMSIFVLALIPGKKLFFTKLGSRTMAVYVFHGFIIKLLIKYNFFDHINSLLSKILIVMLSLLIVMLLSSKIINNIAKIIGNPKLIKHINA
;
A
#
# COMPACT_ATOMS: atom_id res chain seq x y z
N MET A 1 -4.65 -21.82 1.57
CA MET A 1 -4.45 -23.07 2.34
C MET A 1 -3.03 -23.16 2.92
N ILE A 2 -1.98 -23.03 2.12
CA ILE A 2 -0.56 -23.07 2.58
C ILE A 2 -0.22 -22.02 3.65
N LEU A 3 -0.72 -20.78 3.51
CA LEU A 3 -0.46 -19.70 4.48
C LEU A 3 -1.04 -19.97 5.88
N TYR A 4 -2.17 -20.69 5.97
CA TYR A 4 -2.84 -21.02 7.23
C TYR A 4 -2.04 -22.08 8.03
N LEU A 5 -1.39 -23.00 7.32
CA LEU A 5 -0.56 -24.04 7.92
C LEU A 5 0.79 -23.50 8.45
N LEU A 6 1.33 -22.44 7.85
CA LEU A 6 2.53 -21.73 8.33
C LEU A 6 2.26 -20.82 9.54
N ASN A 7 1.02 -20.35 9.71
CA ASN A 7 0.61 -19.45 10.79
C ASN A 7 0.81 -20.07 12.19
N ALA A 8 0.76 -21.39 12.31
CA ALA A 8 0.98 -22.09 13.58
C ALA A 8 2.44 -22.02 14.09
N LYS A 9 3.41 -21.64 13.23
CA LYS A 9 4.84 -21.56 13.58
C LYS A 9 5.45 -20.18 13.42
N ILE A 10 4.93 -19.36 12.50
CA ILE A 10 5.46 -18.02 12.21
C ILE A 10 4.31 -17.02 12.31
N ASP A 11 4.42 -16.14 13.29
CA ASP A 11 3.49 -15.04 13.46
C ASP A 11 3.62 -14.07 12.28
N TYR A 12 2.55 -13.93 11.50
CA TYR A 12 2.53 -13.08 10.32
C TYR A 12 2.79 -11.59 10.65
N ARG A 13 2.62 -11.17 11.91
CA ARG A 13 2.88 -9.80 12.38
C ARG A 13 4.34 -9.37 12.19
N TRP A 14 5.27 -10.33 12.07
CA TRP A 14 6.67 -10.06 11.75
C TRP A 14 6.86 -9.39 10.39
N PHE A 15 6.02 -9.70 9.40
CA PHE A 15 6.11 -9.13 8.05
C PHE A 15 5.55 -7.72 7.92
N TYR A 16 4.79 -7.24 8.92
CA TYR A 16 4.20 -5.90 8.89
C TYR A 16 5.20 -4.80 9.25
N GLY A 17 6.25 -5.12 10.02
CA GLY A 17 7.27 -4.15 10.46
C GLY A 17 6.77 -3.03 11.39
N SER A 18 5.46 -2.92 11.64
CA SER A 18 4.83 -1.84 12.43
C SER A 18 4.65 -2.14 13.92
N TYR A 19 4.93 -3.37 14.36
CA TYR A 19 4.75 -3.79 15.74
C TYR A 19 6.05 -3.71 16.55
N SER A 20 5.95 -3.20 17.78
CA SER A 20 7.05 -3.16 18.76
C SER A 20 7.43 -4.57 19.24
N TYR A 21 8.70 -4.75 19.64
CA TYR A 21 9.21 -6.03 20.15
C TYR A 21 8.38 -6.60 21.32
N SER A 22 7.86 -5.73 22.19
CA SER A 22 7.01 -6.11 23.33
C SER A 22 5.71 -6.78 22.93
N LYS A 23 5.15 -6.44 21.76
CA LYS A 23 3.91 -7.04 21.22
C LYS A 23 4.19 -8.29 20.38
N LEU A 24 5.46 -8.52 20.03
CA LEU A 24 5.98 -9.64 19.26
C LEU A 24 6.68 -10.66 20.18
N SER A 25 6.26 -10.76 21.45
CA SER A 25 6.76 -11.78 22.38
C SER A 25 6.27 -13.17 21.96
N SER A 26 6.80 -13.66 20.84
CA SER A 26 6.69 -15.04 20.45
C SER A 26 7.65 -15.86 21.32
N ASN A 27 7.19 -17.01 21.80
CA ASN A 27 7.99 -18.04 22.47
C ASN A 27 8.93 -18.73 21.45
N THR A 28 9.69 -17.92 20.71
CA THR A 28 10.59 -18.35 19.65
C THR A 28 11.97 -18.61 20.22
N ILE A 29 12.56 -19.72 19.78
CA ILE A 29 13.90 -20.19 20.18
C ILE A 29 15.00 -19.17 19.81
N CYS A 30 14.76 -18.37 18.77
CA CYS A 30 15.69 -17.34 18.31
C CYS A 30 15.37 -15.97 18.93
N PRO A 31 16.39 -15.16 19.24
CA PRO A 31 16.16 -13.82 19.76
C PRO A 31 15.50 -12.90 18.71
N GLN A 32 14.63 -12.02 19.16
CA GLN A 32 13.72 -11.23 18.32
C GLN A 32 14.44 -10.32 17.32
N TYR A 33 15.65 -9.84 17.66
CA TYR A 33 16.45 -9.00 16.78
C TYR A 33 16.96 -9.75 15.54
N MET A 34 17.27 -11.06 15.66
CA MET A 34 17.72 -11.87 14.52
C MET A 34 16.59 -12.08 13.52
N ILE A 35 15.35 -12.26 14.01
CA ILE A 35 14.17 -12.39 13.16
C ILE A 35 13.95 -11.10 12.35
N ARG A 36 14.09 -9.93 12.98
CA ARG A 36 14.02 -8.65 12.25
C ARG A 36 15.11 -8.52 11.20
N LEU A 37 16.36 -8.82 11.56
CA LEU A 37 17.48 -8.74 10.62
C LEU A 37 17.23 -9.63 9.41
N PHE A 38 16.78 -10.87 9.63
CA PHE A 38 16.42 -11.80 8.57
C PHE A 38 15.28 -11.26 7.70
N THR A 39 14.22 -10.70 8.30
CA THR A 39 13.10 -10.11 7.53
C THR A 39 13.55 -8.93 6.67
N TYR A 40 14.48 -8.11 7.14
CA TYR A 40 15.05 -7.01 6.35
C TYR A 40 15.94 -7.51 5.21
N ILE A 41 16.79 -8.50 5.45
CA ILE A 41 17.60 -9.13 4.39
C ILE A 41 16.69 -9.71 3.31
N LEU A 42 15.63 -10.42 3.71
CA LEU A 42 14.65 -10.98 2.80
C LEU A 42 13.91 -9.89 2.02
N ALA A 43 13.52 -8.79 2.68
CA ALA A 43 12.87 -7.66 2.02
C ALA A 43 13.77 -6.97 0.99
N ILE A 44 15.05 -6.78 1.32
CA ILE A 44 16.06 -6.22 0.40
C ILE A 44 16.27 -7.15 -0.79
N GLY A 45 16.46 -8.45 -0.53
CA GLY A 45 16.62 -9.46 -1.59
C GLY A 45 15.43 -9.50 -2.54
N MET A 46 14.20 -9.50 -2.00
CA MET A 46 12.98 -9.41 -2.79
C MET A 46 12.89 -8.11 -3.59
N SER A 47 13.28 -6.97 -3.00
CA SER A 47 13.28 -5.69 -3.69
C SER A 47 14.25 -5.69 -4.88
N ILE A 48 15.48 -6.20 -4.69
CA ILE A 48 16.47 -6.31 -5.77
C ILE A 48 15.97 -7.26 -6.86
N PHE A 49 15.38 -8.40 -6.48
CA PHE A 49 14.81 -9.35 -7.43
C PHE A 49 13.70 -8.72 -8.29
N VAL A 50 12.77 -7.99 -7.65
CA VAL A 50 11.72 -7.25 -8.36
C VAL A 50 12.33 -6.19 -9.28
N LEU A 51 13.33 -5.43 -8.81
CA LEU A 51 13.99 -4.41 -9.63
C LEU A 51 14.74 -5.02 -10.83
N ALA A 52 15.37 -6.19 -10.67
CA ALA A 52 16.06 -6.90 -11.74
C ALA A 52 15.08 -7.44 -12.80
N LEU A 53 13.86 -7.81 -12.41
CA LEU A 53 12.80 -8.22 -13.34
C LEU A 53 12.16 -7.05 -14.10
N ILE A 54 12.25 -5.82 -13.59
CA ILE A 54 11.65 -4.65 -14.22
C ILE A 54 12.48 -4.25 -15.46
N PRO A 55 11.89 -4.24 -16.66
CA PRO A 55 12.60 -3.83 -17.86
C PRO A 55 12.92 -2.33 -17.82
N GLY A 56 14.15 -1.94 -18.14
CA GLY A 56 14.59 -0.53 -18.21
C GLY A 56 13.99 0.29 -19.36
N LYS A 57 13.00 -0.24 -20.08
CA LYS A 57 12.35 0.43 -21.22
C LYS A 57 11.05 1.11 -20.77
N LYS A 58 10.70 2.24 -21.37
CA LYS A 58 9.43 2.93 -21.13
C LYS A 58 8.27 2.10 -21.72
N LEU A 59 7.65 1.28 -20.88
CA LEU A 59 6.42 0.54 -21.24
C LEU A 59 5.16 1.42 -21.08
N PHE A 60 4.04 1.03 -21.70
CA PHE A 60 2.74 1.67 -21.51
C PHE A 60 2.34 1.74 -20.02
N PHE A 61 2.68 0.71 -19.24
CA PHE A 61 2.47 0.66 -17.79
C PHE A 61 3.20 1.76 -17.01
N THR A 62 4.34 2.26 -17.51
CA THR A 62 5.10 3.36 -16.88
C THR A 62 4.25 4.62 -16.73
N LYS A 63 3.40 4.90 -17.72
CA LYS A 63 2.50 6.05 -17.72
C LYS A 63 1.40 5.91 -16.67
N LEU A 64 0.90 4.69 -16.44
CA LEU A 64 -0.02 4.40 -15.34
C LEU A 64 0.69 4.49 -13.98
N GLY A 65 1.88 3.90 -13.87
CA GLY A 65 2.72 3.93 -12.66
C GLY A 65 2.99 5.35 -12.16
N SER A 66 3.21 6.31 -13.05
CA SER A 66 3.42 7.72 -12.67
C SER A 66 2.24 8.38 -11.91
N ARG A 67 1.05 7.76 -11.93
CA ARG A 67 -0.16 8.29 -11.28
C ARG A 67 -0.50 7.57 -9.98
N THR A 68 0.15 6.44 -9.68
CA THR A 68 -0.20 5.60 -8.51
C THR A 68 0.03 6.33 -7.20
N MET A 69 1.05 7.19 -7.11
CA MET A 69 1.30 7.96 -5.88
C MET A 69 0.16 8.95 -5.58
N ALA A 70 -0.36 9.63 -6.61
CA ALA A 70 -1.51 10.51 -6.45
C ALA A 70 -2.74 9.71 -5.98
N VAL A 71 -3.04 8.59 -6.66
CA VAL A 71 -4.15 7.69 -6.29
C VAL A 71 -4.00 7.19 -4.85
N TYR A 72 -2.80 6.77 -4.45
CA TYR A 72 -2.52 6.24 -3.13
C TYR A 72 -2.82 7.26 -2.02
N VAL A 73 -2.39 8.52 -2.20
CA VAL A 73 -2.66 9.57 -1.22
C VAL A 73 -4.16 9.86 -1.14
N PHE A 74 -4.83 10.04 -2.29
CA PHE A 74 -6.25 10.39 -2.31
C PHE A 74 -7.17 9.25 -1.83
N HIS A 75 -6.83 7.98 -2.06
CA HIS A 75 -7.68 6.86 -1.62
C HIS A 75 -7.90 6.88 -0.10
N GLY A 76 -6.87 7.23 0.67
CA GLY A 76 -6.94 7.25 2.12
C GLY A 76 -7.94 8.29 2.65
N PHE A 77 -8.07 9.44 1.97
CA PHE A 77 -9.09 10.44 2.30
C PHE A 77 -10.50 9.92 2.05
N ILE A 78 -10.72 9.24 0.92
CA ILE A 78 -12.03 8.66 0.56
C ILE A 78 -12.43 7.58 1.56
N ILE A 79 -11.50 6.69 1.93
CA ILE A 79 -11.77 5.65 2.93
C ILE A 79 -12.11 6.26 4.29
N LYS A 80 -11.38 7.30 4.74
CA LYS A 80 -11.70 8.00 5.99
C LYS A 80 -13.10 8.65 5.96
N LEU A 81 -13.53 9.20 4.83
CA LEU A 81 -14.88 9.73 4.65
C LEU A 81 -15.92 8.61 4.74
N LEU A 82 -15.73 7.49 4.05
CA LEU A 82 -16.63 6.33 4.09
C LEU A 82 -16.78 5.76 5.50
N ILE A 83 -15.67 5.71 6.26
CA ILE A 83 -15.69 5.31 7.68
C ILE A 83 -16.51 6.30 8.51
N LYS A 84 -16.34 7.61 8.31
CA LYS A 84 -17.09 8.65 9.04
C LYS A 84 -18.61 8.52 8.85
N TYR A 85 -19.06 8.07 7.67
CA TYR A 85 -20.48 7.85 7.38
C TYR A 85 -20.97 6.43 7.72
N ASN A 86 -20.19 5.63 8.45
CA ASN A 86 -20.53 4.25 8.83
C ASN A 86 -20.95 3.37 7.64
N PHE A 87 -20.40 3.64 6.46
CA PHE A 87 -20.76 2.93 5.22
C PHE A 87 -20.45 1.42 5.31
N PHE A 88 -19.51 1.04 6.17
CA PHE A 88 -19.08 -0.34 6.34
C PHE A 88 -19.97 -1.18 7.27
N ASP A 89 -20.83 -0.56 8.08
CA ASP A 89 -21.71 -1.30 9.01
C ASP A 89 -22.87 -2.00 8.29
N HIS A 90 -23.13 -1.63 7.03
CA HIS A 90 -24.23 -2.18 6.23
C HIS A 90 -23.81 -3.39 5.38
N ILE A 91 -22.60 -3.92 5.58
CA ILE A 91 -22.00 -4.98 4.76
C ILE A 91 -22.16 -6.37 5.41
N ASN A 92 -23.40 -6.84 5.56
CA ASN A 92 -23.65 -8.17 6.12
C ASN A 92 -23.79 -9.28 5.06
N SER A 93 -24.06 -8.93 3.80
CA SER A 93 -24.32 -9.90 2.73
C SER A 93 -23.10 -10.13 1.81
N LEU A 94 -23.03 -11.32 1.21
CA LEU A 94 -22.08 -11.69 0.15
C LEU A 94 -22.16 -10.71 -1.04
N LEU A 95 -23.37 -10.25 -1.35
CA LEU A 95 -23.62 -9.22 -2.38
C LEU A 95 -22.94 -7.89 -2.01
N SER A 96 -23.06 -7.46 -0.75
CA SER A 96 -22.46 -6.22 -0.25
C SER A 96 -20.93 -6.25 -0.33
N LYS A 97 -20.32 -7.42 -0.08
CA LYS A 97 -18.85 -7.60 -0.22
C LYS A 97 -18.40 -7.43 -1.67
N ILE A 98 -19.11 -8.03 -2.62
CA ILE A 98 -18.81 -7.90 -4.06
C ILE A 98 -18.99 -6.44 -4.51
N LEU A 99 -20.07 -5.79 -4.08
CA LEU A 99 -20.33 -4.38 -4.37
C LEU A 99 -19.20 -3.48 -3.90
N ILE A 100 -18.59 -3.78 -2.75
CA ILE A 100 -17.45 -3.01 -2.23
C ILE A 100 -16.18 -3.21 -3.02
N VAL A 101 -15.91 -4.43 -3.48
CA VAL A 101 -14.78 -4.66 -4.37
C VAL A 101 -14.98 -3.86 -5.65
N MET A 102 -16.16 -3.90 -6.24
CA MET A 102 -16.49 -3.09 -7.43
C MET A 102 -16.39 -1.59 -7.16
N LEU A 103 -16.89 -1.12 -6.02
CA LEU A 103 -16.81 0.29 -5.63
C LEU A 103 -15.36 0.73 -5.44
N SER A 104 -14.51 -0.09 -4.82
CA SER A 104 -13.09 0.21 -4.66
C SER A 104 -12.37 0.31 -6.00
N LEU A 105 -12.66 -0.59 -6.95
CA LEU A 105 -12.13 -0.53 -8.31
C LEU A 105 -12.60 0.75 -9.02
N LEU A 106 -13.88 1.10 -8.87
CA LEU A 106 -14.44 2.32 -9.44
C LEU A 106 -13.77 3.57 -8.87
N ILE A 107 -13.57 3.64 -7.55
CA ILE A 107 -12.88 4.74 -6.88
C ILE A 107 -11.46 4.87 -7.40
N VAL A 108 -10.71 3.77 -7.50
CA VAL A 108 -9.33 3.77 -8.02
C VAL A 108 -9.29 4.22 -9.47
N MET A 109 -10.23 3.77 -10.30
CA MET A 109 -10.32 4.15 -11.71
C MET A 109 -10.65 5.65 -11.85
N LEU A 110 -11.56 6.16 -11.04
CA LEU A 110 -11.93 7.57 -10.97
C LEU A 110 -10.74 8.42 -10.48
N LEU A 111 -10.02 7.95 -9.45
CA LEU A 111 -8.81 8.61 -8.93
C LEU A 111 -7.63 8.61 -9.90
N SER A 112 -7.52 7.59 -10.75
CA SER A 112 -6.50 7.50 -11.80
C SER A 112 -6.77 8.44 -12.99
N SER A 113 -7.91 9.14 -12.98
CA SER A 113 -8.28 10.13 -13.98
C SER A 113 -7.24 11.25 -14.09
N LYS A 114 -7.16 11.80 -15.30
CA LYS A 114 -6.22 12.88 -15.67
C LYS A 114 -6.39 14.12 -14.78
N ILE A 115 -7.61 14.35 -14.26
CA ILE A 115 -7.96 15.48 -13.38
C ILE A 115 -7.19 15.42 -12.07
N ILE A 116 -7.26 14.29 -11.36
CA ILE A 116 -6.66 14.13 -10.03
C ILE A 116 -5.14 14.10 -10.12
N ASN A 117 -4.60 13.50 -11.18
CA ASN A 117 -3.17 13.60 -11.46
C ASN A 117 -2.72 15.04 -11.73
N ASN A 118 -3.56 15.87 -12.36
CA ASN A 118 -3.22 17.28 -12.59
C ASN A 118 -3.25 18.08 -11.29
N ILE A 119 -4.24 17.85 -10.44
CA ILE A 119 -4.32 18.43 -9.09
C ILE A 119 -3.11 18.02 -8.26
N ALA A 120 -2.77 16.73 -8.23
CA ALA A 120 -1.59 16.21 -7.53
C ALA A 120 -0.29 16.83 -8.04
N LYS A 121 -0.14 17.03 -9.36
CA LYS A 121 1.02 17.70 -9.95
C LYS A 121 1.12 19.17 -9.58
N ILE A 122 -0.01 19.88 -9.51
CA ILE A 122 -0.03 21.29 -9.07
C ILE A 122 0.40 21.40 -7.61
N ILE A 123 -0.12 20.52 -6.75
CA ILE A 123 0.22 20.48 -5.32
C ILE A 123 1.70 20.08 -5.12
N GLY A 124 2.16 19.04 -5.82
CA GLY A 124 3.52 18.50 -5.66
C GLY A 124 4.61 19.29 -6.39
N ASN A 125 4.25 20.16 -7.34
CA ASN A 125 5.19 20.98 -8.10
C ASN A 125 4.79 22.45 -7.98
N PRO A 126 5.01 23.08 -6.81
CA PRO A 126 4.64 24.45 -6.59
C PRO A 126 5.54 25.33 -7.47
N LYS A 127 5.00 25.80 -8.60
CA LYS A 127 5.59 26.87 -9.40
C LYS A 127 5.87 28.15 -8.59
N LEU A 128 5.38 28.23 -7.34
CA LEU A 128 5.61 29.28 -6.36
C LEU A 128 7.06 29.38 -5.82
N ILE A 129 7.84 28.29 -5.81
CA ILE A 129 9.23 28.35 -5.26
C ILE A 129 10.20 28.99 -6.27
N LYS A 130 9.91 28.92 -7.58
CA LYS A 130 10.75 29.51 -8.62
C LYS A 130 10.72 31.04 -8.65
N HIS A 131 9.69 31.67 -8.11
CA HIS A 131 9.58 33.14 -8.04
C HIS A 131 10.12 33.75 -6.74
N ILE A 132 10.50 32.93 -5.75
CA ILE A 132 11.09 33.42 -4.48
C ILE A 132 12.63 33.46 -4.57
N ASN A 133 13.22 32.77 -5.55
CA ASN A 133 14.67 32.71 -5.78
C ASN A 133 15.10 33.41 -7.09
N ALA A 134 14.34 34.39 -7.58
CA ALA A 134 14.68 35.20 -8.75
C ALA A 134 14.77 36.68 -8.38
#